data_AF-A0A1X7HMT1-F1
#
_entry.id   AF-A0A1X7HMT1-F1
#
_cell.length_a   1.000
_cell.length_b   1.000
_cell.length_c   1.000
_cell.angle_alpha   90.00
_cell.angle_beta   90.00
_cell.angle_gamma   90.00
#
_symmetry.space_group_name_H-M   'P 1'
#
loop_
_entity.id
_entity.type
_entity.pdbx_description
1 polymer ?
#
loop_
_entity_poly.entity_id
_entity_poly.type
_entity_poly.pdbx_seq_one_letter_code
_entity_poly.pdbx_strand_id
1 'polypeptide(L)'
;MTSVQSIASKLSQVSMVLTEMQQSGNCDQLAVVLNDLGQMDAELKTVQSQITPETSETLRQDLVNCRMALYGMQNIVSEIRSDTAQRYRQVLGDQKTSFEQMNDPDQQSAYPEAYQHRQVFKQMDAVSGHLHQLNGAIMDASYQAGREQNGGGTVYGDIEQNDLTSGTNTTGWS
;
A
#
# COMPACT_ATOMS: atom_id res chain seq x y z
N MET A 1 -10.34 7.51 18.68
CA MET A 1 -9.69 7.47 17.35
C MET A 1 -9.58 6.01 16.97
N THR A 2 -10.16 5.58 15.85
CA THR A 2 -10.06 4.19 15.39
C THR A 2 -8.66 3.93 14.82
N SER A 3 -8.22 2.67 14.77
CA SER A 3 -6.90 2.32 14.21
C SER A 3 -6.75 2.77 12.75
N VAL A 4 -7.83 2.77 11.95
CA VAL A 4 -7.81 3.28 10.56
C VAL A 4 -7.67 4.81 10.51
N GLN A 5 -8.29 5.56 11.42
CA GLN A 5 -8.08 7.01 11.52
C GLN A 5 -6.62 7.34 11.89
N SER A 6 -5.99 6.52 12.74
CA SER A 6 -4.57 6.68 13.05
C SER A 6 -3.69 6.45 11.83
N ILE A 7 -3.95 5.38 11.06
CA ILE A 7 -3.28 5.10 9.78
C ILE A 7 -3.46 6.27 8.81
N ALA A 8 -4.69 6.77 8.63
CA ALA A 8 -4.96 7.91 7.75
C ALA A 8 -4.17 9.17 8.14
N SER A 9 -4.11 9.46 9.46
CA SER A 9 -3.32 10.59 9.98
C SER A 9 -1.82 10.42 9.67
N LYS A 10 -1.27 9.22 9.88
CA LYS A 10 0.14 8.93 9.59
C LYS A 10 0.43 8.99 8.09
N LEU A 11 -0.46 8.48 7.23
CA LEU A 11 -0.32 8.60 5.77
C LEU A 11 -0.31 10.06 5.33
N SER A 12 -1.16 10.91 5.92
CA SER A 12 -1.15 12.34 5.63
C SER A 12 0.18 12.99 6.04
N GLN A 13 0.70 12.65 7.22
CA GLN A 13 1.99 13.14 7.69
C GLN A 13 3.14 12.70 6.78
N VAL A 14 3.22 11.41 6.45
CA VAL A 14 4.24 10.87 5.53
C VAL A 14 4.14 11.54 4.16
N SER A 15 2.94 11.75 3.63
CA SER A 15 2.73 12.43 2.35
C SER A 15 3.25 13.87 2.36
N MET A 16 3.00 14.63 3.44
CA MET A 16 3.55 15.98 3.60
C MET A 16 5.07 15.98 3.61
N VAL A 17 5.68 15.08 4.40
CA VAL A 17 7.14 14.96 4.50
C VAL A 17 7.74 14.58 3.15
N LEU A 18 7.18 13.59 2.44
CA LEU A 18 7.65 13.21 1.11
C LEU A 18 7.55 14.37 0.10
N THR A 19 6.49 15.17 0.17
CA THR A 19 6.33 16.35 -0.68
C THR A 19 7.40 17.40 -0.37
N GLU A 20 7.68 17.66 0.91
CA GLU A 20 8.74 18.59 1.33
C GLU A 20 10.13 18.09 0.88
N MET A 21 10.38 16.79 1.01
CA MET A 21 11.63 16.16 0.56
C MET A 21 11.82 16.30 -0.95
N GLN A 22 10.75 16.13 -1.74
CA GLN A 22 10.77 16.34 -3.18
C GLN A 22 11.10 17.79 -3.54
N GLN A 23 10.45 18.75 -2.89
CA GLN A 23 10.61 20.18 -3.21
C GLN A 23 11.97 20.73 -2.79
N SER A 24 12.45 20.34 -1.61
CA SER A 24 13.72 20.83 -1.07
C SER A 24 14.94 20.03 -1.54
N GLY A 25 14.74 18.78 -1.96
CA GLY A 25 15.80 17.80 -2.17
C GLY A 25 16.46 17.32 -0.87
N ASN A 26 16.00 17.78 0.31
CA ASN A 26 16.52 17.35 1.60
C ASN A 26 15.82 16.05 2.02
N CYS A 27 16.60 15.02 2.40
CA CYS A 27 16.09 13.72 2.82
C CYS A 27 16.36 13.37 4.29
N ASP A 28 16.62 14.36 5.16
CA ASP A 28 16.94 14.14 6.58
C ASP A 28 15.82 13.43 7.36
N GLN A 29 14.57 13.60 6.93
CA GLN A 29 13.39 13.00 7.59
C GLN A 29 13.06 11.58 7.10
N LEU A 30 13.89 10.98 6.24
CA LEU A 30 13.62 9.68 5.64
C LEU A 30 13.52 8.55 6.67
N ALA A 31 14.31 8.61 7.75
CA ALA A 31 14.23 7.65 8.85
C ALA A 31 12.87 7.70 9.58
N VAL A 32 12.29 8.90 9.71
CA VAL A 32 10.95 9.10 10.31
C VAL A 32 9.89 8.48 9.41
N VAL A 33 9.97 8.73 8.10
CA VAL A 33 9.05 8.12 7.10
C VAL A 33 9.08 6.60 7.18
N LEU A 34 10.27 5.99 7.22
CA LEU A 34 10.41 4.53 7.31
C LEU A 34 9.84 3.97 8.62
N ASN A 35 10.04 4.65 9.75
CA ASN A 35 9.46 4.25 11.03
C ASN A 35 7.93 4.32 11.01
N ASP A 36 7.37 5.42 10.50
CA ASP A 36 5.92 5.61 10.44
C ASP A 36 5.26 4.57 9.52
N LEU A 37 5.87 4.26 8.38
CA LEU A 37 5.43 3.19 7.48
C LEU A 37 5.48 1.81 8.15
N GLY A 38 6.53 1.51 8.90
CA GLY A 38 6.64 0.27 9.67
C GLY A 38 5.57 0.13 10.76
N GLN A 39 5.25 1.22 11.46
CA GLN A 39 4.18 1.23 12.46
C GLN A 39 2.79 1.06 11.84
N MET A 40 2.54 1.70 10.69
CA MET A 40 1.28 1.55 9.98
C MET A 40 1.03 0.10 9.54
N ASP A 41 2.07 -0.65 9.16
CA ASP A 41 1.93 -2.07 8.81
C ASP A 41 1.44 -2.91 10.01
N ALA A 42 1.99 -2.65 11.20
CA ALA A 42 1.56 -3.31 12.43
C ALA A 42 0.12 -2.94 12.84
N GLU A 43 -0.25 -1.66 12.72
CA GLU A 43 -1.60 -1.17 13.00
C GLU A 43 -2.62 -1.76 12.02
N LEU A 44 -2.26 -1.88 10.74
CA LEU A 44 -3.13 -2.42 9.71
C LEU A 44 -3.39 -3.91 9.88
N LYS A 45 -2.39 -4.68 10.31
CA LYS A 45 -2.59 -6.09 10.71
C LYS A 45 -3.59 -6.22 11.86
N THR A 46 -3.54 -5.29 12.81
CA THR A 46 -4.51 -5.24 13.92
C THR A 46 -5.90 -4.91 13.39
N VAL A 47 -6.03 -3.92 12.49
CA VAL A 47 -7.31 -3.58 11.83
C VAL A 47 -7.88 -4.79 11.10
N GLN A 48 -7.08 -5.48 10.29
CA GLN A 48 -7.53 -6.66 9.54
C GLN A 48 -8.14 -7.74 10.44
N SER A 49 -7.54 -7.99 11.61
CA SER A 49 -8.08 -8.98 12.56
C SER A 49 -9.43 -8.59 13.18
N GLN A 50 -9.79 -7.30 13.10
CA GLN A 50 -11.01 -6.73 13.69
C GLN A 50 -12.09 -6.47 12.65
N ILE A 51 -11.78 -6.60 11.35
CA ILE A 51 -12.77 -6.41 10.28
C ILE A 51 -13.74 -7.59 10.30
N THR A 52 -14.97 -7.28 10.67
CA THR A 52 -16.12 -8.15 10.46
C THR A 52 -16.88 -7.70 9.21
N PRO A 53 -17.73 -8.53 8.62
CA PRO A 53 -18.42 -8.10 7.41
C PRO A 53 -19.58 -7.11 7.66
N GLU A 54 -19.97 -6.92 8.93
CA GLU A 54 -20.83 -5.82 9.39
C GLU A 54 -20.08 -4.48 9.52
N THR A 55 -18.81 -4.43 9.10
CA THR A 55 -17.98 -3.23 9.09
C THR A 55 -18.70 -2.09 8.35
N SER A 56 -18.77 -0.93 9.02
CA SER A 56 -19.46 0.26 8.51
C SER A 56 -18.94 0.71 7.14
N GLU A 57 -19.83 1.28 6.33
CA GLU A 57 -19.50 2.00 5.09
C GLU A 57 -18.40 3.05 5.31
N THR A 58 -18.44 3.74 6.45
CA THR A 58 -17.43 4.73 6.83
C THR A 58 -16.02 4.15 6.87
N LEU A 59 -15.84 2.96 7.47
CA LEU A 59 -14.52 2.31 7.51
C LEU A 59 -14.05 1.91 6.10
N ARG A 60 -14.96 1.44 5.25
CA ARG A 60 -14.64 1.12 3.85
C ARG A 60 -14.19 2.36 3.07
N GLN A 61 -14.89 3.48 3.24
CA GLN A 61 -14.50 4.74 2.62
C GLN A 61 -13.13 5.22 3.15
N ASP A 62 -12.87 5.09 4.45
CA ASP A 62 -11.59 5.46 5.04
C ASP A 62 -10.43 4.62 4.48
N LEU A 63 -10.62 3.31 4.28
CA LEU A 63 -9.63 2.43 3.63
C LEU A 63 -9.38 2.83 2.17
N VAL A 64 -10.42 3.16 1.42
CA VAL A 64 -10.29 3.67 0.04
C VAL A 64 -9.50 4.99 0.01
N ASN A 65 -9.78 5.91 0.92
CA ASN A 65 -9.07 7.18 1.02
C ASN A 65 -7.57 6.96 1.33
N CYS A 66 -7.26 6.04 2.25
CA CYS A 66 -5.88 5.65 2.55
C CYS A 66 -5.17 5.09 1.30
N ARG A 67 -5.87 4.27 0.51
CA ARG A 67 -5.34 3.71 -0.74
C ARG A 67 -5.01 4.79 -1.77
N MET A 68 -5.89 5.78 -1.93
CA MET A 68 -5.64 6.91 -2.83
C MET A 68 -4.41 7.74 -2.39
N ALA A 69 -4.26 7.96 -1.09
CA ALA A 69 -3.07 8.63 -0.55
C ALA A 69 -1.78 7.84 -0.83
N LEU A 70 -1.81 6.51 -0.67
CA LEU A 70 -0.66 5.64 -0.98
C LEU A 70 -0.25 5.73 -2.45
N TYR A 71 -1.20 5.75 -3.39
CA TYR A 71 -0.89 5.93 -4.81
C TYR A 71 -0.21 7.27 -5.10
N GLY A 72 -0.68 8.36 -4.48
CA GLY A 72 -0.04 9.67 -4.61
C GLY A 72 1.42 9.65 -4.11
N MET A 73 1.66 9.04 -2.96
CA MET A 73 3.01 8.92 -2.40
C MET A 73 3.95 8.06 -3.23
N GLN A 74 3.45 7.01 -3.90
CA GLN A 74 4.27 6.20 -4.82
C GLN A 74 4.84 7.04 -5.97
N ASN A 75 4.06 7.99 -6.50
CA ASN A 75 4.55 8.89 -7.55
C ASN A 75 5.65 9.81 -7.01
N ILE A 76 5.43 10.43 -5.84
CA ILE A 76 6.42 11.31 -5.19
C ILE A 76 7.74 10.55 -4.93
N VAL A 77 7.67 9.34 -4.38
CA VAL A 77 8.85 8.50 -4.12
C VAL A 77 9.59 8.15 -5.42
N SER A 78 8.85 7.85 -6.49
CA SER A 78 9.45 7.57 -7.79
C SER A 78 10.20 8.79 -8.34
N GLU A 79 9.64 9.99 -8.19
CA GLU A 79 10.26 11.26 -8.60
C GLU A 79 11.53 11.55 -7.79
N ILE A 80 11.46 11.48 -6.45
CA ILE A 80 12.63 11.65 -5.57
C ILE A 80 13.74 10.67 -5.95
N ARG A 81 13.38 9.40 -6.21
CA ARG A 81 14.35 8.37 -6.60
C ARG A 81 15.00 8.69 -7.94
N SER A 82 14.22 9.13 -8.92
CA SER A 82 14.73 9.54 -10.23
C SER A 82 15.71 10.71 -10.10
N ASP A 83 15.33 11.74 -9.36
CA ASP A 83 16.15 12.93 -9.14
C ASP A 83 17.44 12.60 -8.39
N THR A 84 17.35 11.76 -7.34
CA THR A 84 18.51 11.30 -6.59
C THR A 84 19.47 10.50 -7.47
N ALA A 85 18.95 9.63 -8.34
CA ALA A 85 19.78 8.88 -9.27
C ALA A 85 20.44 9.79 -10.32
N GLN A 86 19.75 10.85 -10.76
CA GLN A 86 20.34 11.84 -11.65
C GLN A 86 21.47 12.61 -10.95
N ARG A 87 21.25 13.11 -9.73
CA ARG A 87 22.27 13.80 -8.93
C ARG A 87 23.48 12.90 -8.65
N TYR A 88 23.26 11.63 -8.28
CA TYR A 88 24.32 10.64 -8.12
C TYR A 88 25.20 10.53 -9.37
N ARG A 89 24.60 10.44 -10.56
CA ARG A 89 25.34 10.38 -11.83
C ARG A 89 26.08 11.69 -12.13
N GLN A 90 25.47 12.83 -11.84
CA GLN A 90 26.08 14.15 -12.06
C GLN A 90 27.30 14.38 -11.17
N VAL A 91 27.21 14.02 -9.89
CA VAL A 91 28.31 14.20 -8.92
C VAL A 91 29.49 13.30 -9.26
N LEU A 92 29.25 12.05 -9.66
CA LEU A 92 30.33 11.11 -9.97
C LEU A 92 30.92 11.29 -11.37
N GLY A 93 30.10 11.61 -12.37
CA GLY A 93 30.53 11.67 -13.77
C GLY A 93 31.35 10.43 -14.16
N ASP A 94 32.56 10.67 -14.66
CA ASP A 94 33.49 9.61 -15.08
C ASP A 94 34.08 8.79 -13.92
N GLN A 95 34.00 9.30 -12.68
CA GLN A 95 34.52 8.61 -11.48
C GLN A 95 33.57 7.52 -10.95
N LYS A 96 32.40 7.32 -11.59
CA LYS A 96 31.40 6.36 -11.13
C LYS A 96 31.96 4.95 -10.94
N THR A 97 32.70 4.44 -11.93
CA THR A 97 33.26 3.08 -11.87
C THR A 97 34.27 2.95 -10.74
N SER A 98 35.14 3.94 -10.56
CA SER A 98 36.13 3.97 -9.48
C SER A 98 35.45 4.01 -8.12
N PHE A 99 34.44 4.85 -7.96
CA PHE A 99 33.63 4.94 -6.74
C PHE A 99 32.95 3.61 -6.40
N GLU A 100 32.30 2.95 -7.38
CA GLU A 100 31.57 1.69 -7.16
C GLU A 100 32.49 0.51 -6.80
N GLN A 101 33.79 0.61 -7.07
CA GLN A 101 34.81 -0.37 -6.68
C GLN A 101 35.41 -0.13 -5.30
N MET A 102 35.24 1.07 -4.73
CA MET A 102 35.68 1.38 -3.36
C MET A 102 34.81 0.66 -2.33
N ASN A 103 35.37 0.39 -1.15
CA ASN A 103 34.59 -0.06 0.01
C ASN A 103 33.73 1.10 0.57
N ASP A 104 32.73 0.77 1.39
CA ASP A 104 31.78 1.78 1.90
C ASP A 104 32.45 2.92 2.71
N PRO A 105 33.41 2.67 3.63
CA PRO A 105 34.15 3.75 4.31
C PRO A 105 34.90 4.69 3.38
N ASP A 106 35.59 4.14 2.37
CA ASP A 106 36.35 4.92 1.39
C ASP A 106 35.41 5.72 0.48
N GLN A 107 34.27 5.15 0.08
CA GLN A 107 33.22 5.87 -0.66
C GLN A 107 32.71 7.07 0.13
N GLN A 108 32.40 6.89 1.42
CA GLN A 108 31.89 7.95 2.29
C GLN A 108 32.93 9.05 2.50
N SER A 109 34.20 8.70 2.67
CA SER A 109 35.27 9.68 2.91
C SER A 109 35.67 10.43 1.64
N ALA A 110 35.78 9.74 0.49
CA ALA A 110 36.28 10.33 -0.74
C ALA A 110 35.21 11.07 -1.54
N TYR A 111 33.95 10.59 -1.50
CA TYR A 111 32.82 11.17 -2.24
C TYR A 111 31.57 11.25 -1.36
N PRO A 112 31.57 12.09 -0.31
CA PRO A 112 30.49 12.12 0.69
C PRO A 112 29.11 12.42 0.08
N GLU A 113 29.03 13.33 -0.90
CA GLU A 113 27.78 13.70 -1.58
C GLU A 113 27.23 12.55 -2.44
N ALA A 114 28.08 11.91 -3.25
CA ALA A 114 27.67 10.75 -4.04
C ALA A 114 27.25 9.57 -3.16
N TYR A 115 27.98 9.36 -2.06
CA TYR A 115 27.62 8.36 -1.06
C TYR A 115 26.25 8.66 -0.45
N GLN A 116 25.98 9.90 -0.06
CA GLN A 116 24.68 10.32 0.45
C GLN A 116 23.55 10.06 -0.55
N HIS A 117 23.72 10.44 -1.83
CA HIS A 117 22.72 10.15 -2.86
C HIS A 117 22.51 8.64 -3.05
N ARG A 118 23.56 7.82 -3.01
CA ARG A 118 23.46 6.36 -3.05
C ARG A 118 22.65 5.82 -1.87
N GLN A 119 22.84 6.35 -0.67
CA GLN A 119 22.08 5.93 0.52
C GLN A 119 20.61 6.33 0.41
N VAL A 120 20.32 7.57 0.01
CA VAL A 120 18.95 8.05 -0.21
C VAL A 120 18.23 7.19 -1.26
N PHE A 121 18.90 6.87 -2.38
CA PHE A 121 18.33 6.01 -3.42
C PHE A 121 17.92 4.64 -2.87
N LYS A 122 18.81 3.97 -2.12
CA LYS A 122 18.51 2.68 -1.48
C LYS A 122 17.36 2.78 -0.47
N GLN A 123 17.31 3.85 0.31
CA GLN A 123 16.25 4.06 1.29
C GLN A 123 14.91 4.37 0.63
N MET A 124 14.89 5.05 -0.52
CA MET A 124 13.67 5.26 -1.31
C MET A 124 13.11 3.94 -1.87
N ASP A 125 13.96 2.98 -2.23
CA ASP A 125 13.49 1.63 -2.59
C ASP A 125 12.81 0.93 -1.40
N ALA A 126 13.33 1.12 -0.18
CA ALA A 126 12.68 0.61 1.03
C ALA A 126 11.33 1.28 1.28
N VAL A 127 11.24 2.62 1.15
CA VAL A 127 9.98 3.37 1.25
C VAL A 127 8.97 2.86 0.22
N SER A 128 9.37 2.72 -1.05
CA SER A 128 8.53 2.18 -2.12
C SER A 128 8.02 0.77 -1.77
N GLY A 129 8.89 -0.10 -1.26
CA GLY A 129 8.51 -1.44 -0.79
C GLY A 129 7.44 -1.40 0.29
N HIS A 130 7.62 -0.57 1.32
CA HIS A 130 6.64 -0.41 2.40
C HIS A 130 5.30 0.16 1.91
N LEU A 131 5.32 1.16 1.01
CA LEU A 131 4.09 1.70 0.41
C LEU A 131 3.33 0.63 -0.39
N HIS A 132 4.04 -0.23 -1.13
CA HIS A 132 3.41 -1.34 -1.85
C HIS A 132 2.81 -2.39 -0.91
N GLN A 133 3.51 -2.74 0.18
CA GLN A 133 3.02 -3.67 1.20
C GLN A 133 1.77 -3.13 1.88
N LEU A 134 1.79 -1.86 2.32
CA LEU A 134 0.63 -1.19 2.91
C LEU A 134 -0.54 -1.17 1.93
N ASN A 135 -0.30 -0.85 0.65
CA ASN A 135 -1.36 -0.83 -0.36
C ASN A 135 -2.01 -2.21 -0.53
N GLY A 136 -1.19 -3.28 -0.56
CA GLY A 136 -1.70 -4.66 -0.60
C GLY A 136 -2.55 -5.00 0.63
N ALA A 137 -2.05 -4.69 1.83
CA ALA A 137 -2.77 -4.96 3.05
C ALA A 137 -4.07 -4.15 3.19
N ILE A 138 -4.12 -2.90 2.72
CA ILE A 138 -5.35 -2.10 2.69
C ILE A 138 -6.35 -2.68 1.69
N MET A 139 -5.88 -3.17 0.54
CA MET A 139 -6.72 -3.83 -0.44
C MET A 139 -7.37 -5.09 0.15
N ASP A 140 -6.59 -5.94 0.82
CA ASP A 140 -7.10 -7.14 1.50
C ASP A 140 -8.12 -6.79 2.58
N ALA A 141 -7.83 -5.76 3.41
CA ALA A 141 -8.75 -5.25 4.43
C ALA A 141 -10.08 -4.77 3.80
N SER A 142 -10.00 -4.06 2.68
CA SER A 142 -11.17 -3.55 1.95
C SER A 142 -12.04 -4.68 1.39
N TYR A 143 -11.42 -5.74 0.85
CA TYR A 143 -12.14 -6.93 0.38
C TYR A 143 -12.85 -7.67 1.51
N GLN A 144 -12.20 -7.83 2.67
CA GLN A 144 -12.80 -8.48 3.83
C GLN A 144 -14.02 -7.70 4.34
N ALA A 145 -13.92 -6.37 4.39
CA ALA A 145 -15.01 -5.49 4.81
C ALA A 145 -16.21 -5.50 3.84
N GLY A 146 -16.00 -5.87 2.57
CA GLY A 146 -17.05 -5.91 1.53
C GLY A 146 -17.72 -7.27 1.33
N ARG A 147 -17.29 -8.33 2.05
CA ARG A 147 -17.62 -9.72 1.69
C ARG A 147 -19.07 -10.16 1.96
N GLU A 148 -19.83 -9.49 2.82
CA GLU A 148 -21.21 -9.93 3.17
C GLU A 148 -22.36 -9.11 2.57
N GLN A 149 -22.13 -7.96 1.94
CA GLN A 149 -23.24 -7.24 1.29
C GLN A 149 -23.79 -7.95 0.03
N ASN A 150 -23.02 -8.84 -0.59
CA ASN A 150 -23.47 -9.64 -1.74
C ASN A 150 -23.96 -11.05 -1.38
N GLY A 151 -23.96 -11.44 -0.10
CA GLY A 151 -24.38 -12.78 0.35
C GLY A 151 -25.84 -12.88 0.80
N GLY A 152 -26.55 -11.76 0.90
CA GLY A 152 -27.93 -11.67 1.42
C GLY A 152 -28.97 -11.17 0.42
N GLY A 153 -28.62 -11.00 -0.86
CA GLY A 153 -29.59 -10.76 -1.92
C GLY A 153 -30.19 -12.09 -2.34
N THR A 154 -31.46 -12.34 -1.99
CA THR A 154 -32.28 -13.40 -2.57
C THR A 154 -32.01 -13.51 -4.07
N VAL A 155 -31.37 -14.61 -4.47
CA VAL A 155 -31.31 -15.04 -5.86
C VAL A 155 -32.76 -15.30 -6.27
N TYR A 156 -33.40 -14.30 -6.86
CA TYR A 156 -34.64 -14.49 -7.60
C TYR A 156 -34.29 -15.36 -8.80
N GLY A 157 -34.52 -16.66 -8.64
CA GLY A 157 -34.18 -17.67 -9.63
C GLY A 157 -34.22 -19.09 -9.09
N ASP A 158 -35.02 -19.36 -8.06
CA ASP A 158 -35.43 -20.73 -7.73
C ASP A 158 -36.51 -21.11 -8.75
N ILE A 159 -36.07 -21.59 -9.91
CA ILE A 159 -36.94 -22.34 -10.81
C ILE A 159 -37.16 -23.67 -10.11
N GLU A 160 -38.35 -23.80 -9.55
CA GLU A 160 -38.86 -25.00 -8.90
C GLU A 160 -38.59 -26.25 -9.74
N GLN A 161 -37.99 -27.21 -9.05
CA GLN A 161 -38.16 -28.65 -9.17
C GLN A 161 -38.94 -29.18 -10.39
N ASN A 162 -38.13 -29.77 -11.25
CA ASN A 162 -38.39 -31.03 -11.93
C ASN A 162 -39.26 -32.00 -11.09
N ASP A 163 -40.59 -31.95 -11.25
CA ASP A 163 -41.50 -33.03 -10.83
C ASP A 163 -42.73 -33.10 -11.76
N LEU A 164 -42.52 -33.67 -12.95
CA LEU A 164 -43.58 -34.00 -13.90
C LEU A 164 -43.43 -35.44 -14.41
N THR A 165 -43.19 -36.40 -13.51
CA THR A 165 -43.47 -37.80 -13.79
C THR A 165 -43.98 -38.51 -12.53
N SER A 166 -45.29 -38.46 -12.29
CA SER A 166 -45.95 -39.44 -11.42
C SER A 166 -47.38 -39.71 -11.89
N GLY A 167 -47.55 -40.94 -12.38
CA GLY A 167 -48.75 -41.72 -12.68
C GLY A 167 -50.13 -41.08 -12.56
N THR A 168 -50.85 -41.04 -13.68
CA THR A 168 -52.31 -41.15 -13.65
C THR A 168 -52.71 -42.54 -13.20
N ASN A 169 -53.16 -42.60 -11.95
CA ASN A 169 -53.70 -43.76 -11.30
C ASN A 169 -55.02 -44.20 -11.97
N THR A 170 -55.17 -45.51 -12.11
CA THR A 170 -56.36 -46.18 -12.61
C THR A 170 -57.54 -46.03 -11.65
N THR A 171 -58.72 -45.71 -12.17
CA THR A 171 -60.00 -46.09 -11.55
C THR A 171 -60.99 -46.41 -12.65
N GLY A 172 -61.35 -47.70 -12.78
CA GLY A 172 -62.55 -48.11 -13.50
C GLY A 172 -63.81 -47.81 -12.67
N TRP A 173 -64.98 -48.08 -13.25
CA TRP A 173 -66.10 -48.86 -12.69
C TRP A 173 -67.30 -48.78 -13.67
N SER A 174 -67.93 -49.94 -13.89
CA SER A 174 -69.19 -50.28 -14.57
C SER A 174 -69.35 -49.96 -16.06
#